data_AF-A0A945B9Z5-F1
#
_entry.id   AF-A0A945B9Z5-F1
#
_cell.length_a   1.000
_cell.length_b   1.000
_cell.length_c   1.000
_cell.angle_alpha   90.00
_cell.angle_beta   90.00
_cell.angle_gamma   90.00
#
_symmetry.space_group_name_H-M   'P 1'
#
loop_
_entity.id
_entity.type
_entity.pdbx_description
1 polymer ?
#
loop_
_entity_poly.entity_id
_entity_poly.type
_entity_poly.pdbx_seq_one_letter_code
_entity_poly.pdbx_strand_id
1 'polypeptide(L)' 'YSPLVDSIQVKRRGAVRRAKLYYLRDRSGRSARIKEKLS' A
#
# COMPACT_ATOMS: atom_id res chain seq x y z
N TYR A 1 0.18 -20.46 -1.63
CA TYR A 1 1.32 -20.14 -2.51
C TYR A 1 0.92 -20.48 -3.93
N SER A 2 1.15 -19.59 -4.89
CA SER A 2 0.76 -19.79 -6.30
C SER A 2 2.02 -19.84 -7.16
N PRO A 3 2.15 -20.83 -8.06
CA PRO A 3 3.35 -20.98 -8.91
C PRO A 3 3.44 -19.93 -10.03
N LEU A 4 2.38 -19.16 -10.29
CA LEU A 4 2.38 -18.12 -11.32
C LEU A 4 3.11 -16.84 -10.90
N VAL A 5 3.33 -16.63 -9.60
CA VAL A 5 4.01 -15.45 -9.08
C VAL A 5 5.46 -15.82 -8.79
N ASP A 6 6.36 -15.37 -9.65
CA ASP A 6 7.81 -15.60 -9.54
C ASP A 6 8.43 -14.84 -8.35
N SER A 7 8.33 -13.49 -8.35
CA SER A 7 8.93 -12.66 -7.31
C SER A 7 8.15 -11.36 -7.04
N ILE A 8 8.30 -10.81 -5.83
CA ILE A 8 7.66 -9.56 -5.40
C ILE A 8 8.73 -8.62 -4.87
N GLN A 9 8.89 -7.45 -5.51
CA GLN A 9 9.80 -6.40 -5.07
C GLN A 9 9.03 -5.19 -4.52
N VAL A 10 9.39 -4.73 -3.33
CA VAL A 10 8.77 -3.57 -2.69
C VAL A 10 9.41 -2.29 -3.22
N LYS A 11 8.64 -1.48 -3.95
CA LYS A 11 9.13 -0.20 -4.51
C LYS A 11 9.22 0.91 -3.47
N ARG A 12 8.23 1.05 -2.59
CA ARG A 12 8.15 2.09 -1.54
C ARG A 12 7.40 1.58 -0.32
N ARG A 13 7.75 2.08 0.86
CA ARG A 13 7.08 1.72 2.13
C ARG A 13 6.22 2.89 2.59
N GLY A 14 4.91 2.67 2.66
CA GLY A 14 3.97 3.68 3.17
C GLY A 14 3.84 3.66 4.69
N ALA A 15 3.69 4.83 5.31
CA ALA A 15 3.36 4.96 6.72
C ALA A 15 1.84 4.86 6.91
N VAL A 16 1.38 3.75 7.48
CA VAL A 16 -0.03 3.50 7.79
C VAL A 16 -0.20 3.03 9.23
N ARG A 17 -1.34 3.34 9.84
CA ARG A 17 -1.68 2.93 11.22
C ARG A 17 -2.64 1.75 11.30
N ARG A 18 -3.35 1.46 10.21
CA ARG A 18 -4.33 0.36 10.14
C ARG A 18 -3.71 -0.82 9.41
N ALA A 19 -3.96 -2.04 9.88
CA ALA A 19 -3.54 -3.27 9.20
C ALA A 19 -4.30 -3.51 7.88
N LYS A 20 -5.58 -3.11 7.83
CA LYS A 20 -6.43 -3.21 6.63
C LYS A 20 -6.81 -1.81 6.13
N LEU A 21 -6.54 -1.54 4.86
CA LEU A 21 -6.69 -0.21 4.26
C LEU A 21 -7.97 -0.06 3.43
N TYR A 22 -9.09 -0.60 3.92
CA TYR A 22 -10.36 -0.57 3.18
C TYR A 22 -10.90 0.83 2.91
N TYR A 23 -10.55 1.80 3.77
CA TYR A 23 -10.91 3.21 3.60
C TYR A 23 -10.32 3.85 2.32
N LEU A 24 -9.36 3.19 1.66
CA LEU A 24 -8.84 3.67 0.38
C LEU A 24 -9.79 3.38 -0.79
N ARG A 25 -10.74 2.44 -0.63
CA ARG A 25 -11.70 2.09 -1.70
C ARG A 25 -12.62 3.26 -2.03
N ASP A 26 -12.99 4.05 -1.03
CA ASP A 26 -13.89 5.20 -1.18
C ASP A 26 -13.12 6.50 -1.46
N ARG A 27 -11.78 6.46 -1.52
CA ARG A 27 -10.94 7.65 -1.70
C ARG A 27 -10.29 7.66 -3.08
N SER A 28 -10.23 8.84 -3.68
CA SER A 28 -9.61 9.03 -4.99
C SER A 28 -8.75 10.30 -5.03
N GLY A 29 -7.88 10.38 -6.05
CA GLY A 29 -7.03 11.53 -6.31
C GLY A 29 -6.08 11.85 -5.16
N ARG A 30 -6.02 13.13 -4.77
CA ARG A 30 -5.12 13.61 -3.71
C ARG A 30 -5.42 12.98 -2.34
N SER A 31 -6.68 12.64 -2.08
CA SER A 31 -7.13 12.11 -0.78
C SER A 31 -6.69 10.67 -0.48
N ALA A 32 -6.36 9.91 -1.53
CA ALA A 32 -5.91 8.52 -1.43
C ALA A 32 -4.40 8.37 -1.26
N ARG A 33 -3.62 9.46 -1.34
CA ARG A 33 -2.16 9.42 -1.25
C ARG A 33 -1.71 9.02 0.16
N ILE A 34 -0.87 8.00 0.25
CA ILE A 34 -0.23 7.55 1.49
C ILE A 34 1.15 8.20 1.60
N LYS A 35 1.49 8.70 2.78
CA LYS A 35 2.82 9.26 3.06
C LYS A 35 3.85 8.15 3.11
N GLU A 36 5.06 8.44 2.64
CA GLU A 36 6.18 7.52 2.75
C GLU A 36 6.63 7.38 4.20
N LYS A 37 7.11 6.18 4.55
CA LYS A 37 7.69 5.92 5.86
C LYS A 37 9.12 6.48 5.84
N LEU A 38 9.28 7.67 6.39
CA LEU A 38 10.58 8.24 6.75
C LEU A 38 11.06 7.46 7.97
N SER A 39 12.06 6.60 7.79
CA SER A 39 12.78 5.92 8.88
C SER A 39 14.13 6.57 9.06
#